data_AF-A0A1I6ANG5-F1
#
_entry.id   AF-A0A1I6ANG5-F1
#
_cell.length_a   1.000
_cell.length_b   1.000
_cell.length_c   1.000
_cell.angle_alpha   90.00
_cell.angle_beta   90.00
_cell.angle_gamma   90.00
#
_symmetry.space_group_name_H-M   'P 1'
#
loop_
_entity.id
_entity.type
_entity.pdbx_description
1 polymer ?
#
loop_
_entity_poly.entity_id
_entity_poly.type
_entity_poly.pdbx_seq_one_letter_code
_entity_poly.pdbx_strand_id
1 'polypeptide(L)' 'MVDQRIDSEASAAADDHYAAICALALRQAFGGTELVARNGSPWAFLTEISSSGNVSTVDVVYRCWTTRSTAAGR' A
#
# COMPACT_ATOMS: atom_id res chain seq x y z
N MET A 1 -11.81 2.45 -10.73
CA MET A 1 -11.41 2.07 -9.34
C MET A 1 -9.89 1.88 -9.29
N VAL A 2 -9.20 2.05 -8.16
CA VAL A 2 -7.71 1.92 -8.10
C VAL A 2 -7.22 0.53 -8.51
N ASP A 3 -8.00 -0.50 -8.18
CA ASP A 3 -7.73 -1.91 -8.49
C ASP A 3 -7.66 -2.16 -10.01
N GLN A 4 -8.64 -1.61 -10.76
CA GLN A 4 -8.69 -1.71 -12.24
C GLN A 4 -7.51 -1.01 -12.91
N ARG A 5 -7.04 0.11 -12.34
CA ARG A 5 -5.90 0.83 -12.89
C ARG A 5 -4.61 0.03 -12.71
N ILE A 6 -4.40 -0.50 -11.50
CA ILE A 6 -3.26 -1.37 -11.17
C ILE A 6 -3.24 -2.60 -12.05
N ASP A 7 -4.39 -3.25 -12.26
CA ASP A 7 -4.53 -4.41 -13.13
C ASP A 7 -4.09 -4.09 -14.57
N SER A 8 -4.65 -3.02 -15.16
CA SER A 8 -4.32 -2.60 -16.52
C SER A 8 -2.85 -2.18 -16.71
N GLU A 9 -2.29 -1.44 -15.75
CA GLU A 9 -0.90 -0.95 -15.82
C GLU A 9 0.11 -2.08 -15.57
N ALA A 10 -0.18 -2.99 -14.65
CA ALA A 10 0.70 -4.09 -14.31
C ALA A 10 0.68 -5.21 -15.37
N SER A 11 -0.49 -5.58 -15.91
CA SER A 11 -0.55 -6.53 -17.03
C SER A 11 0.17 -6.00 -18.27
N ALA A 12 0.12 -4.68 -18.51
CA ALA A 12 0.88 -4.05 -19.61
C ALA A 12 2.40 -3.99 -19.36
N ALA A 13 2.82 -3.91 -18.10
CA ALA A 13 4.24 -3.86 -17.73
C ALA A 13 4.92 -5.24 -17.77
N ALA A 14 4.18 -6.31 -17.48
CA ALA A 14 4.70 -7.68 -17.53
C ALA A 14 3.62 -8.68 -17.97
N ASP A 15 2.86 -9.26 -17.04
CA ASP A 15 1.84 -10.27 -17.27
C ASP A 15 0.76 -10.25 -16.18
N ASP A 16 -0.25 -11.11 -16.34
CA ASP A 16 -1.37 -11.21 -15.40
C ASP A 16 -0.96 -11.76 -14.01
N HIS A 17 0.14 -12.51 -13.92
CA HIS A 17 0.67 -12.96 -12.64
C HIS A 17 1.30 -11.79 -11.88
N TYR A 18 2.02 -10.92 -12.57
CA TYR A 18 2.55 -9.68 -12.02
C TYR A 18 1.41 -8.75 -11.58
N ALA A 19 0.36 -8.62 -12.39
CA ALA A 19 -0.85 -7.87 -12.01
C ALA A 19 -1.50 -8.43 -10.74
N ALA A 20 -1.60 -9.76 -10.61
CA ALA A 20 -2.12 -10.40 -9.41
C ALA A 20 -1.26 -10.11 -8.17
N ILE A 21 0.07 -10.15 -8.29
CA ILE A 21 0.99 -9.80 -7.19
C ILE A 21 0.83 -8.32 -6.79
N CYS A 22 0.75 -7.42 -7.76
CA CYS A 22 0.53 -5.98 -7.50
C CYS A 22 -0.80 -5.74 -6.80
N ALA A 23 -1.87 -6.41 -7.23
CA ALA A 23 -3.17 -6.30 -6.61
C ALA A 23 -3.18 -6.85 -5.17
N LEU A 24 -2.48 -7.98 -4.91
CA LEU A 24 -2.30 -8.50 -3.55
C LEU A 24 -1.49 -7.54 -2.67
N ALA A 25 -0.38 -7.01 -3.17
CA ALA A 25 0.46 -6.05 -2.44
C ALA A 25 -0.31 -4.78 -2.07
N LEU A 26 -1.12 -4.25 -2.99
CA LEU A 26 -2.01 -3.12 -2.74
C LEU A 26 -2.98 -3.43 -1.59
N ARG A 27 -3.65 -4.59 -1.63
CA ARG A 27 -4.60 -4.99 -0.60
C ARG A 27 -3.94 -5.17 0.76
N GLN A 28 -2.72 -5.69 0.83
CA GLN A 28 -1.96 -5.80 2.08
C GLN A 28 -1.58 -4.42 2.64
N ALA A 29 -1.15 -3.48 1.79
CA ALA A 29 -0.80 -2.13 2.22
C ALA A 29 -2.01 -1.37 2.79
N PHE A 30 -3.18 -1.48 2.16
CA PHE A 30 -4.41 -0.85 2.65
C PHE A 30 -5.02 -1.59 3.84
N GLY A 31 -5.02 -2.92 3.83
CA GLY A 31 -5.60 -3.75 4.89
C GLY A 31 -4.90 -3.61 6.25
N GLY A 32 -3.61 -3.26 6.26
CA GLY A 32 -2.87 -2.93 7.48
C GLY A 32 -2.92 -1.45 7.87
N THR A 33 -3.61 -0.58 7.11
CA THR A 33 -3.67 0.85 7.41
C THR A 33 -4.87 1.20 8.27
N GLU A 34 -4.60 1.68 9.48
CA GLU A 34 -5.60 2.17 10.42
C GLU A 34 -5.63 3.71 10.42
N LEU A 35 -6.82 4.28 10.29
CA LEU A 35 -7.04 5.73 10.34
C LEU A 35 -7.59 6.11 11.72
N VAL A 36 -6.85 6.95 12.43
CA VAL A 36 -7.28 7.47 13.73
C VAL A 36 -7.28 9.00 13.72
N ALA A 37 -8.18 9.60 14.49
CA ALA A 37 -8.23 11.05 14.64
C ALA A 37 -7.95 11.43 16.08
N ARG A 38 -7.07 12.42 16.29
CA ARG A 38 -6.84 13.06 17.59
C ARG A 38 -7.02 14.56 17.43
N ASN A 39 -7.97 15.14 18.17
CA ASN A 39 -8.29 16.56 18.13
C ASN A 39 -8.60 17.10 16.72
N GLY A 40 -9.28 16.30 15.89
CA GLY A 40 -9.59 16.66 14.50
C GLY A 40 -8.44 16.47 13.50
N SER A 41 -7.24 16.12 13.96
CA SER A 41 -6.11 15.78 13.08
C SER A 41 -6.14 14.28 12.74
N PRO A 42 -6.24 13.89 11.46
CA PRO A 42 -6.17 12.50 11.04
C PRO A 42 -4.73 11.99 11.02
N TRP A 43 -4.55 10.75 11.41
CA TRP A 43 -3.29 10.02 11.40
C TRP A 43 -3.52 8.66 10.73
N ALA A 44 -2.57 8.25 9.89
CA ALA A 44 -2.55 6.92 9.30
C ALA A 44 -1.43 6.11 9.95
N PHE A 45 -1.80 4.97 10.52
CA PHE A 45 -0.87 4.02 11.13
C PHE A 45 -0.86 2.75 10.31
N LEU A 46 0.34 2.23 10.03
CA LEU A 46 0.51 0.99 9.28
C LEU A 46 0.91 -0.10 10.26
N THR A 47 0.12 -1.16 10.38
CA THR A 47 0.46 -2.32 11.20
C THR A 47 1.37 -3.25 10.41
N GLU A 48 2.35 -3.83 11.11
CA GLU A 48 3.04 -5.01 10.61
C GLU A 48 2.07 -6.18 10.72
N ILE A 49 1.80 -6.88 9.61
CA ILE A 49 0.87 -8.02 9.54
C ILE A 49 1.55 -9.29 10.12
N SER A 50 2.36 -9.10 11.15
CA SER A 50 2.99 -10.15 11.92
C SER A 50 2.28 -10.33 13.25
N SER A 51 2.44 -11.51 13.86
CA SER A 51 1.74 -11.90 15.09
C SER A 51 1.94 -10.93 16.27
N SER A 52 3.03 -10.14 16.25
CA SER A 52 3.37 -9.19 17.32
C SER A 52 2.62 -7.85 17.25
N GLY A 53 1.88 -7.56 16.17
CA GLY A 53 1.05 -6.34 16.09
C GLY A 53 1.83 -5.03 16.16
N ASN A 54 3.07 -5.00 15.67
CA ASN A 54 3.89 -3.80 15.66
C ASN A 54 3.26 -2.72 14.77
N VAL A 55 3.48 -1.45 15.10
CA VAL A 55 2.92 -0.32 14.37
C VAL A 55 4.04 0.57 13.85
N SER A 56 3.95 0.96 12.58
CA SER A 56 4.86 1.86 11.87
C SER A 56 6.33 1.41 11.93
N THR A 57 6.57 0.10 11.81
CA THR A 57 7.93 -0.44 11.70
C THR A 57 8.59 0.05 10.41
N VAL A 58 9.87 0.41 10.50
CA VAL A 58 10.59 1.12 9.43
C VAL A 58 10.66 0.28 8.15
N ASP A 59 10.83 -1.03 8.27
CA ASP A 59 10.93 -1.97 7.15
C ASP A 59 9.61 -2.11 6.37
N VAL A 60 8.46 -1.98 7.05
CA VAL A 60 7.14 -2.02 6.41
C VAL A 60 6.80 -0.66 5.79
N VAL A 61 7.08 0.45 6.49
CA VAL A 61 6.82 1.80 5.99
C VAL A 61 7.68 2.13 4.77
N TYR A 62 8.96 1.76 4.76
CA TYR A 62 9.85 2.00 3.62
C TYR A 62 9.35 1.31 2.35
N ARG A 63 8.81 0.08 2.47
CA ARG A 63 8.21 -0.65 1.34
C ARG A 63 6.93 0.03 0.82
N CYS A 64 6.15 0.69 1.67
CA CYS A 64 4.92 1.39 1.27
C CYS A 64 5.21 2.77 0.64
N TRP A 65 6.33 3.41 1.00
CA TRP A 65 6.69 4.74 0.52
C TRP A 65 6.84 4.82 -1.01
N THR A 66 7.41 3.78 -1.63
CA THR A 66 7.68 3.76 -3.08
C THR A 66 6.41 3.83 -3.94
N THR A 67 5.26 3.41 -3.42
CA THR A 67 3.97 3.51 -4.12
C THR A 67 3.50 4.96 -4.30
N ARG A 68 4.11 5.93 -3.60
CA ARG A 68 3.73 7.35 -3.65
C ARG A 68 4.67 8.20 -4.51
N SER A 69 5.85 7.71 -4.92
CA SER A 69 6.82 8.50 -5.68
C SER A 69 6.57 8.50 -7.19
N THR A 70 5.75 7.59 -7.72
CA THR A 70 5.42 7.54 -9.16
C THR A 70 4.22 8.43 -9.55
N ALA A 71 3.55 9.06 -8.59
CA ALA A 71 2.39 9.94 -8.84
C ALA A 71 2.70 11.45 -8.73
N ALA A 72 3.95 11.83 -8.46
CA ALA A 72 4.38 13.23 -8.35
C ALA A 72 5.62 13.47 -9.24
N GLY A 73 5.43 13.42 -10.56
CA GLY A 73 6.56 13.62 -11.47
C GLY A 73 6.24 13.46 -12.96
N ARG A 74 5.26 14.21 -13.48
CA ARG A 74 5.28 14.92 -14.77
C ARG A 74 3.95 15.60 -15.03
#